data_AF-A0A6I4IVU5-F1
#
_entry.id   AF-A0A6I4IVU5-F1
#
_cell.length_a   1.000
_cell.length_b   1.000
_cell.length_c   1.000
_cell.angle_alpha   90.00
_cell.angle_beta   90.00
_cell.angle_gamma   90.00
#
_symmetry.space_group_name_H-M   'P 1'
#
loop_
_entity.id
_entity.type
_entity.pdbx_description
1 polymer ?
#
loop_
_entity_poly.entity_id
_entity_poly.type
_entity_poly.pdbx_seq_one_letter_code
_entity_poly.pdbx_strand_id
1 'polypeptide(L)'
;MKRIIKIFRILFIIFSVIFLVVYFLLINAWKYDFTENELQPYFSEIRKSENLPELFYKYYDLDNDNSLETKTGEYLFKSIFYHRTSRPLSFWLAKQMYIPKMKNRNSINRIRIEMSLAMKIEKETSQKEQLNYTLSTVDFVNNQIGVKNASKFYFGKEITELNENEIASLIVMTRNPALYNPKRRPEKLKAEVEKLLKK
;
A
#
# COMPACT_ATOMS: atom_id res chain seq x y z
N MET A 1 11.44 42.06 -22.65
CA MET A 1 10.70 41.58 -21.45
C MET A 1 9.28 41.08 -21.76
N LYS A 2 8.35 41.90 -22.29
CA LYS A 2 6.94 41.49 -22.54
C LYS A 2 6.75 40.26 -23.46
N ARG A 3 7.59 40.10 -24.49
CA ARG A 3 7.55 38.93 -25.39
C ARG A 3 7.93 37.63 -24.69
N ILE A 4 8.94 37.67 -23.80
CA ILE A 4 9.41 36.51 -23.03
C ILE A 4 8.31 36.03 -22.07
N ILE A 5 7.67 36.96 -21.34
CA ILE A 5 6.56 36.65 -20.43
C ILE A 5 5.38 36.00 -21.18
N LYS A 6 5.07 36.48 -22.40
CA LYS A 6 4.01 35.90 -23.25
C LYS A 6 4.33 34.46 -23.64
N ILE A 7 5.58 34.16 -23.99
CA ILE A 7 6.03 32.80 -24.35
C ILE A 7 5.92 31.87 -23.13
N PHE A 8 6.45 32.27 -21.96
CA PHE A 8 6.31 31.48 -20.74
C PHE A 8 4.86 31.20 -20.38
N ARG A 9 3.96 32.18 -20.53
CA ARG A 9 2.53 31.99 -20.29
C ARG A 9 1.92 30.95 -21.24
N ILE A 10 2.27 30.98 -22.52
CA ILE A 10 1.78 30.00 -23.50
C ILE A 10 2.30 28.60 -23.16
N LEU A 11 3.60 28.46 -22.87
CA LEU A 11 4.20 27.18 -22.48
C LEU A 11 3.56 26.61 -21.22
N PHE A 12 3.31 27.46 -20.23
CA PHE A 12 2.62 27.06 -19.00
C PHE A 12 1.21 26.54 -19.29
N ILE A 13 0.42 27.25 -20.10
CA ILE A 13 -0.93 26.80 -20.48
C ILE A 13 -0.88 25.45 -21.21
N ILE A 14 0.03 25.30 -22.18
CA ILE A 14 0.20 24.03 -22.92
C ILE A 14 0.55 22.90 -21.94
N PHE A 15 1.52 23.13 -21.06
CA PHE A 15 1.91 22.16 -20.03
C PHE A 15 0.74 21.78 -19.13
N SER A 16 -0.04 22.75 -18.64
CA SER A 16 -1.22 22.50 -17.81
C SER A 16 -2.29 21.69 -18.55
N VAL A 17 -2.55 21.98 -19.82
CA VAL A 17 -3.52 21.22 -20.64
C VAL A 17 -3.04 19.79 -20.83
N ILE A 18 -1.77 19.58 -21.18
CA ILE A 18 -1.17 18.24 -21.33
C ILE A 18 -1.26 17.49 -19.99
N PHE A 19 -0.91 18.13 -18.89
CA PHE A 19 -0.98 17.54 -17.56
C PHE A 19 -2.40 17.10 -17.21
N LEU A 20 -3.41 17.92 -17.47
CA LEU A 20 -4.81 17.58 -17.24
C LEU A 20 -5.27 16.41 -18.11
N VAL A 21 -4.88 16.37 -19.39
CA VAL A 21 -5.19 15.25 -20.29
C VAL A 21 -4.54 13.95 -19.78
N VAL A 22 -3.25 14.00 -19.43
CA VAL A 22 -2.53 12.83 -18.89
C VAL A 22 -3.16 12.36 -17.58
N TYR A 23 -3.47 13.28 -16.67
CA TYR A 23 -4.15 12.97 -15.41
C TYR A 23 -5.52 12.32 -15.65
N PHE A 24 -6.32 12.85 -16.58
CA PHE A 24 -7.61 12.28 -16.97
C PHE A 24 -7.48 10.86 -17.55
N LEU A 25 -6.46 10.61 -18.38
CA LEU A 25 -6.19 9.29 -18.90
C LEU A 25 -5.76 8.32 -17.79
N LEU A 26 -4.93 8.78 -16.85
CA LEU A 26 -4.48 7.96 -15.71
C LEU A 26 -5.63 7.58 -14.78
N ILE A 27 -6.51 8.50 -14.39
CA ILE A 27 -7.60 8.18 -13.45
C ILE A 27 -8.66 7.25 -14.06
N ASN A 28 -8.73 7.15 -15.38
CA ASN A 28 -9.69 6.30 -16.08
C ASN A 28 -9.09 5.00 -16.65
N ALA A 29 -7.77 4.79 -16.57
CA ALA A 29 -7.12 3.63 -17.19
C ALA A 29 -7.54 2.28 -16.59
N TRP A 30 -7.96 2.21 -15.32
CA TRP A 30 -8.46 0.97 -14.71
C TRP A 30 -9.71 0.42 -15.41
N LYS A 31 -10.49 1.27 -16.09
CA LYS A 31 -11.72 0.88 -16.82
C LYS A 31 -11.46 -0.01 -18.03
N TYR A 32 -10.21 -0.08 -18.49
CA TYR A 32 -9.85 -0.98 -19.60
C TYR A 32 -9.82 -2.45 -19.17
N ASP A 33 -9.59 -2.73 -17.89
CA ASP A 33 -9.40 -4.11 -17.38
C ASP A 33 -10.44 -4.51 -16.33
N PHE A 34 -11.13 -3.54 -15.73
CA PHE A 34 -12.12 -3.76 -14.67
C PHE A 34 -13.41 -2.99 -14.90
N THR A 35 -14.51 -3.62 -14.51
CA THR A 35 -15.82 -2.98 -14.33
C THR A 35 -16.02 -2.57 -12.87
N GLU A 36 -16.92 -1.62 -12.62
CA GLU A 36 -17.27 -1.23 -11.23
C GLU A 36 -17.78 -2.46 -10.44
N ASN A 37 -18.63 -3.29 -11.03
CA ASN A 37 -19.20 -4.47 -10.39
C ASN A 37 -18.13 -5.50 -9.97
N GLU A 38 -17.03 -5.60 -10.70
CA GLU A 38 -15.90 -6.47 -10.33
C GLU A 38 -15.09 -5.90 -9.15
N LEU A 39 -15.03 -4.57 -9.00
CA LEU A 39 -14.26 -3.92 -7.94
C LEU A 39 -15.05 -3.76 -6.63
N GLN A 40 -16.37 -3.63 -6.71
CA GLN A 40 -17.22 -3.43 -5.53
C GLN A 40 -17.02 -4.47 -4.42
N PRO A 41 -16.91 -5.79 -4.71
CA PRO A 41 -16.65 -6.79 -3.67
C PRO A 41 -15.37 -6.50 -2.89
N TYR A 42 -14.28 -6.15 -3.58
CA TYR A 42 -13.00 -5.83 -2.93
C TYR A 42 -13.10 -4.58 -2.04
N PHE A 43 -13.75 -3.52 -2.51
CA PHE A 43 -13.96 -2.33 -1.67
C PHE A 43 -14.85 -2.63 -0.46
N SER A 44 -15.85 -3.50 -0.64
CA SER A 44 -16.69 -3.98 0.46
C SER A 44 -15.88 -4.71 1.52
N GLU A 45 -14.99 -5.63 1.12
CA GLU A 45 -14.11 -6.36 2.03
C GLU A 45 -13.12 -5.43 2.75
N ILE A 46 -12.54 -4.47 2.03
CA ILE A 46 -11.62 -3.48 2.62
C ILE A 46 -12.32 -2.67 3.71
N ARG A 47 -13.51 -2.13 3.43
CA ARG A 47 -14.27 -1.32 4.40
C ARG A 47 -14.80 -2.13 5.59
N LYS A 48 -15.11 -3.42 5.39
CA LYS A 48 -15.60 -4.32 6.45
C LYS A 48 -14.49 -4.86 7.34
N SER A 49 -13.23 -4.67 6.97
CA SER A 49 -12.11 -5.20 7.72
C SER A 49 -12.03 -4.56 9.11
N GLU A 50 -11.93 -5.41 10.13
CA GLU A 50 -11.95 -4.97 11.51
C GLU A 50 -10.77 -4.06 11.86
N ASN A 51 -11.04 -3.06 12.70
CA ASN A 51 -10.03 -2.11 13.14
C ASN A 51 -8.94 -2.79 13.97
N LEU A 52 -7.69 -2.43 13.69
CA LEU A 52 -6.53 -2.87 14.44
C LEU A 52 -6.26 -1.94 15.64
N PRO A 53 -5.60 -2.44 16.71
CA PRO A 53 -5.04 -1.59 17.75
C PRO A 53 -4.12 -0.50 17.18
N GLU A 54 -4.11 0.70 17.77
CA GLU A 54 -3.41 1.86 17.20
C GLU A 54 -1.90 1.64 16.99
N LEU A 55 -1.28 0.81 17.83
CA LEU A 55 0.13 0.42 17.69
C LEU A 55 0.43 -0.27 16.35
N PHE A 56 -0.52 -0.97 15.73
CA PHE A 56 -0.31 -1.56 14.40
C PHE A 56 -0.13 -0.48 13.34
N TYR A 57 -0.95 0.58 13.34
CA TYR A 57 -0.77 1.68 12.38
C TYR A 57 0.56 2.38 12.63
N LYS A 58 0.88 2.72 13.89
CA LYS A 58 2.15 3.35 14.26
C LYS A 58 3.36 2.56 13.76
N TYR A 59 3.43 1.27 14.07
CA TYR A 59 4.59 0.46 13.72
C TYR A 59 4.66 0.12 12.24
N TYR A 60 3.52 -0.08 11.59
CA TYR A 60 3.49 -0.22 10.14
C TYR A 60 4.04 1.02 9.45
N ASP A 61 3.66 2.22 9.91
CA ASP A 61 4.08 3.47 9.30
C ASP A 61 5.57 3.78 9.53
N LEU A 62 6.08 3.51 10.74
CA LEU A 62 7.52 3.56 11.07
C LEU A 62 8.34 2.56 10.25
N ASP A 63 7.76 1.41 9.91
CA ASP A 63 8.42 0.41 9.08
C ASP A 63 8.43 0.76 7.58
N ASN A 64 7.39 1.48 7.12
CA ASN A 64 7.14 1.76 5.71
C ASN A 64 7.24 3.26 5.37
N ASP A 65 8.07 4.01 6.11
CA ASP A 65 8.41 5.41 5.85
C ASP A 65 7.17 6.33 5.65
N ASN A 66 6.19 6.28 6.55
CA ASN A 66 4.95 7.08 6.48
C ASN A 66 4.04 6.76 5.27
N SER A 67 4.00 5.48 4.87
CA SER A 67 3.16 5.01 3.76
C SER A 67 1.66 5.21 3.96
N LEU A 68 1.17 5.29 5.20
CA LEU A 68 -0.25 5.51 5.50
C LEU A 68 -0.66 6.96 5.28
N GLU A 69 0.29 7.90 5.35
CA GLU A 69 0.05 9.32 5.06
C GLU A 69 0.25 9.66 3.59
N THR A 70 1.07 8.87 2.88
CA THR A 70 1.38 9.09 1.47
C THR A 70 0.19 8.71 0.58
N LYS A 71 -0.18 9.58 -0.36
CA LYS A 71 -1.17 9.25 -1.42
C LYS A 71 -0.49 8.83 -2.72
N THR A 72 -1.19 8.10 -3.58
CA THR A 72 -0.68 7.64 -4.88
C THR A 72 -0.22 8.80 -5.74
N GLY A 73 -1.01 9.88 -5.82
CA GLY A 73 -0.61 11.08 -6.58
C GLY A 73 0.68 11.71 -6.08
N GLU A 74 0.87 11.76 -4.75
CA GLU A 74 2.07 12.29 -4.13
C GLU A 74 3.28 11.39 -4.37
N TYR A 75 3.13 10.07 -4.19
CA TYR A 75 4.16 9.09 -4.52
C TYR A 75 4.61 9.23 -5.98
N LEU A 76 3.67 9.37 -6.91
CA LEU A 76 3.97 9.54 -8.33
C LEU A 76 4.73 10.83 -8.61
N PHE A 77 4.25 11.95 -8.08
CA PHE A 77 4.93 13.22 -8.22
C PHE A 77 6.35 13.15 -7.65
N LYS A 78 6.51 12.62 -6.44
CA LYS A 78 7.83 12.47 -5.81
C LYS A 78 8.73 11.52 -6.59
N SER A 79 8.21 10.45 -7.18
CA SER A 79 9.02 9.46 -7.92
C SER A 79 9.72 10.04 -9.17
N ILE A 80 9.23 11.18 -9.68
CA ILE A 80 9.86 11.90 -10.80
C ILE A 80 11.11 12.66 -10.34
N PHE A 81 11.09 13.21 -9.12
CA PHE A 81 12.12 14.14 -8.63
C PHE A 81 13.04 13.52 -7.57
N TYR A 82 12.61 12.45 -6.89
CA TYR A 82 13.31 11.86 -5.76
C TYR A 82 13.58 10.37 -5.98
N HIS A 83 14.75 9.90 -5.54
CA HIS A 83 15.17 8.50 -5.70
C HIS A 83 14.63 7.55 -4.62
N ARG A 84 14.12 8.07 -3.50
CA ARG A 84 13.49 7.28 -2.43
C ARG A 84 12.14 7.88 -2.06
N THR A 85 11.09 7.07 -2.21
CA THR A 85 9.70 7.47 -1.94
C THR A 85 8.93 6.27 -1.41
N SER A 86 8.18 6.46 -0.33
CA SER A 86 7.33 5.44 0.27
C SER A 86 6.16 5.15 -0.65
N ARG A 87 6.00 3.88 -1.04
CA ARG A 87 4.89 3.47 -1.89
C ARG A 87 3.64 3.27 -1.01
N PRO A 88 2.50 3.88 -1.33
CA PRO A 88 1.32 3.74 -0.51
C PRO A 88 0.69 2.37 -0.69
N LEU A 89 -0.06 1.94 0.33
CA LEU A 89 -0.63 0.60 0.41
C LEU A 89 -1.61 0.29 -0.74
N SER A 90 -2.28 1.32 -1.24
CA SER A 90 -3.14 1.27 -2.42
C SER A 90 -2.45 0.69 -3.66
N PHE A 91 -1.15 0.92 -3.87
CA PHE A 91 -0.41 0.28 -4.98
C PHE A 91 -0.23 -1.22 -4.77
N TRP A 92 0.02 -1.65 -3.54
CA TRP A 92 0.17 -3.07 -3.25
C TRP A 92 -1.17 -3.79 -3.50
N LEU A 93 -2.27 -3.22 -3.01
CA LEU A 93 -3.61 -3.73 -3.25
C LEU A 93 -3.95 -3.74 -4.75
N ALA A 94 -3.68 -2.65 -5.47
CA ALA A 94 -3.90 -2.58 -6.91
C ALA A 94 -3.14 -3.69 -7.66
N LYS A 95 -1.89 -3.94 -7.27
CA LYS A 95 -1.09 -5.02 -7.86
C LYS A 95 -1.70 -6.39 -7.57
N GLN A 96 -2.13 -6.67 -6.34
CA GLN A 96 -2.78 -7.94 -5.99
C GLN A 96 -4.07 -8.16 -6.81
N MET A 97 -4.89 -7.12 -6.95
CA MET A 97 -6.13 -7.17 -7.73
C MET A 97 -5.88 -7.34 -9.24
N TYR A 98 -4.77 -6.79 -9.76
CA TYR A 98 -4.43 -6.86 -11.19
C TYR A 98 -3.82 -8.20 -11.62
N ILE A 99 -2.98 -8.83 -10.77
CA ILE A 99 -2.25 -10.06 -11.12
C ILE A 99 -3.15 -11.15 -11.74
N PRO A 100 -4.34 -11.47 -11.19
CA PRO A 100 -5.22 -12.50 -11.76
C PRO A 100 -5.76 -12.18 -13.15
N LYS A 101 -5.86 -10.89 -13.52
CA LYS A 101 -6.40 -10.41 -14.80
C LYS A 101 -5.31 -10.22 -15.86
N MET A 102 -4.04 -10.40 -15.49
CA MET A 102 -2.90 -10.07 -16.34
C MET A 102 -2.76 -11.03 -17.54
N LYS A 103 -3.42 -10.69 -18.66
CA LYS A 103 -3.34 -11.44 -19.93
C LYS A 103 -2.09 -11.10 -20.77
N ASN A 104 -1.53 -9.90 -20.62
CA ASN A 104 -0.42 -9.38 -21.42
C ASN A 104 0.75 -8.91 -20.53
N ARG A 105 2.00 -9.20 -20.93
CA ARG A 105 3.22 -8.94 -20.15
C ARG A 105 3.83 -7.54 -20.33
N ASN A 106 3.16 -6.64 -21.04
CA ASN A 106 3.67 -5.29 -21.27
C ASN A 106 3.78 -4.49 -19.97
N SER A 107 5.01 -4.28 -19.50
CA SER A 107 5.31 -3.63 -18.21
C SER A 107 4.76 -2.20 -18.11
N ILE A 108 4.68 -1.47 -19.23
CA ILE A 108 4.14 -0.10 -19.29
C ILE A 108 2.63 -0.09 -19.06
N ASN A 109 1.89 -1.04 -19.64
CA ASN A 109 0.44 -1.11 -19.43
C ASN A 109 0.13 -1.55 -18.01
N ARG A 110 0.86 -2.54 -17.47
CA ARG A 110 0.72 -2.96 -16.07
C ARG A 110 0.86 -1.78 -15.12
N ILE A 111 1.95 -1.01 -15.21
CA ILE A 111 2.18 0.08 -14.27
C ILE A 111 1.11 1.16 -14.38
N ARG A 112 0.63 1.48 -15.60
CA ARG A 112 -0.47 2.43 -15.81
C ARG A 112 -1.76 1.98 -15.13
N ILE A 113 -2.09 0.69 -15.23
CA ILE A 113 -3.29 0.10 -14.63
C ILE A 113 -3.15 0.06 -13.10
N GLU A 114 -2.00 -0.39 -12.58
CA GLU A 114 -1.71 -0.40 -11.14
C GLU A 114 -1.84 1.01 -10.53
N MET A 115 -1.29 2.03 -11.19
CA MET A 115 -1.43 3.43 -10.76
C MET A 115 -2.88 3.90 -10.75
N SER A 116 -3.62 3.60 -11.82
CA SER A 116 -5.02 3.98 -11.97
C SER A 116 -5.91 3.33 -10.92
N LEU A 117 -5.70 2.03 -10.69
CA LEU A 117 -6.44 1.25 -9.72
C LEU A 117 -6.09 1.68 -8.29
N ALA A 118 -4.83 2.02 -8.01
CA ALA A 118 -4.42 2.57 -6.71
C ALA A 118 -5.15 3.88 -6.39
N MET A 119 -5.24 4.81 -7.35
CA MET A 119 -6.03 6.04 -7.18
C MET A 119 -7.53 5.75 -6.96
N LYS A 120 -8.09 4.75 -7.65
CA LYS A 120 -9.49 4.33 -7.43
C LYS A 120 -9.68 3.72 -6.04
N ILE A 121 -8.75 2.90 -5.55
CA ILE A 121 -8.77 2.35 -4.18
C ILE A 121 -8.74 3.47 -3.15
N GLU A 122 -7.85 4.47 -3.29
CA GLU A 122 -7.76 5.63 -2.38
C GLU A 122 -9.00 6.52 -2.39
N LYS A 123 -9.73 6.54 -3.51
CA LYS A 123 -11.01 7.25 -3.59
C LYS A 123 -12.12 6.53 -2.82
N GLU A 124 -12.07 5.20 -2.77
CA GLU A 124 -13.14 4.36 -2.22
C GLU A 124 -12.86 3.89 -0.78
N THR A 125 -11.61 4.02 -0.30
CA THR A 125 -11.15 3.47 0.98
C THR A 125 -10.10 4.38 1.62
N SER A 126 -10.05 4.39 2.94
CA SER A 126 -9.00 5.03 3.73
C SER A 126 -7.77 4.13 3.87
N GLN A 127 -6.59 4.71 4.09
CA GLN A 127 -5.35 3.95 4.29
C GLN A 127 -5.41 3.02 5.52
N LYS A 128 -6.14 3.42 6.58
CA LYS A 128 -6.37 2.54 7.75
C LYS A 128 -7.18 1.30 7.36
N GLU A 129 -8.27 1.45 6.62
CA GLU A 129 -9.07 0.30 6.12
C GLU A 129 -8.24 -0.60 5.21
N GLN A 130 -7.41 -0.01 4.32
CA GLN A 130 -6.48 -0.76 3.48
C GLN A 130 -5.51 -1.59 4.31
N LEU A 131 -4.98 -1.05 5.42
CA LEU A 131 -4.08 -1.78 6.31
C LEU A 131 -4.81 -2.90 7.05
N ASN A 132 -6.00 -2.63 7.56
CA ASN A 132 -6.83 -3.63 8.24
C ASN A 132 -7.05 -4.85 7.33
N TYR A 133 -7.44 -4.60 6.08
CA TYR A 133 -7.62 -5.64 5.08
C TYR A 133 -6.32 -6.37 4.72
N THR A 134 -5.23 -5.61 4.57
CA THR A 134 -3.93 -6.20 4.24
C THR A 134 -3.49 -7.15 5.35
N LEU A 135 -3.49 -6.70 6.61
CA LEU A 135 -3.06 -7.55 7.72
C LEU A 135 -4.02 -8.70 8.00
N SER A 136 -5.30 -8.61 7.62
CA SER A 136 -6.25 -9.74 7.74
C SER A 136 -6.04 -10.82 6.67
N THR A 137 -5.37 -10.50 5.56
CA THR A 137 -5.18 -11.41 4.41
C THR A 137 -3.74 -11.90 4.24
N VAL A 138 -2.76 -11.26 4.87
CA VAL A 138 -1.35 -11.69 4.85
C VAL A 138 -1.20 -13.11 5.43
N ASP A 139 -0.46 -13.96 4.73
CA ASP A 139 -0.07 -15.29 5.22
C ASP A 139 1.16 -15.20 6.12
N PHE A 140 0.98 -15.44 7.42
CA PHE A 140 2.06 -15.44 8.42
C PHE A 140 2.80 -16.78 8.53
N VAL A 141 2.72 -17.62 7.47
CA VAL A 141 3.16 -19.01 7.37
C VAL A 141 2.56 -19.91 8.46
N ASN A 142 2.82 -21.22 8.37
CA ASN A 142 2.20 -22.22 9.27
C ASN A 142 0.66 -22.22 9.20
N ASN A 143 0.11 -21.96 8.00
CA ASN A 143 -1.33 -21.85 7.73
C ASN A 143 -2.05 -20.76 8.55
N GLN A 144 -1.31 -19.71 8.96
CA GLN A 144 -1.88 -18.60 9.72
C GLN A 144 -2.15 -17.42 8.79
N ILE A 145 -3.32 -17.45 8.14
CA ILE A 145 -3.79 -16.33 7.33
C ILE A 145 -4.40 -15.27 8.25
N GLY A 146 -3.89 -14.05 8.18
CA GLY A 146 -4.37 -12.91 8.93
C GLY A 146 -3.72 -12.75 10.31
N VAL A 147 -3.56 -11.50 10.71
CA VAL A 147 -2.86 -11.09 11.94
C VAL A 147 -3.54 -11.61 13.21
N LYS A 148 -4.85 -11.82 13.18
CA LYS A 148 -5.60 -12.41 14.30
C LYS A 148 -5.19 -13.86 14.56
N ASN A 149 -5.13 -14.67 13.51
CA ASN A 149 -4.71 -16.07 13.61
C ASN A 149 -3.23 -16.15 13.99
N ALA A 150 -2.40 -15.28 13.40
CA ALA A 150 -0.99 -15.18 13.76
C ALA A 150 -0.78 -14.81 15.24
N SER A 151 -1.53 -13.85 15.77
CA SER A 151 -1.49 -13.44 17.19
C SER A 151 -1.73 -14.63 18.12
N LYS A 152 -2.79 -15.39 17.86
CA LYS A 152 -3.13 -16.60 18.63
C LYS A 152 -2.05 -17.67 18.50
N PHE A 153 -1.55 -17.91 17.30
CA PHE A 153 -0.60 -18.99 17.04
C PHE A 153 0.81 -18.73 17.59
N TYR A 154 1.30 -17.50 17.51
CA TYR A 154 2.65 -17.14 17.93
C TYR A 154 2.72 -16.68 19.39
N PHE A 155 1.67 -16.06 19.93
CA PHE A 155 1.69 -15.47 21.28
C PHE A 155 0.60 -16.00 22.21
N GLY A 156 -0.38 -16.76 21.70
CA GLY A 156 -1.49 -17.27 22.53
C GLY A 156 -2.45 -16.18 23.00
N LYS A 157 -2.53 -15.05 22.29
CA LYS A 157 -3.24 -13.84 22.70
C LYS A 157 -4.18 -13.32 21.63
N GLU A 158 -5.23 -12.62 22.05
CA GLU A 158 -6.00 -11.77 21.13
C GLU A 158 -5.19 -10.55 20.71
N ILE A 159 -5.49 -9.99 19.53
CA ILE A 159 -4.73 -8.86 18.97
C ILE A 159 -4.70 -7.63 19.89
N THR A 160 -5.74 -7.46 20.71
CA THR A 160 -5.89 -6.35 21.67
C THR A 160 -5.04 -6.53 22.93
N GLU A 161 -4.51 -7.73 23.17
CA GLU A 161 -3.71 -8.08 24.35
C GLU A 161 -2.21 -8.12 24.04
N LEU A 162 -1.84 -7.91 22.78
CA LEU A 162 -0.45 -7.92 22.36
C LEU A 162 0.29 -6.72 22.95
N ASN A 163 1.49 -6.99 23.47
CA ASN A 163 2.40 -5.92 23.85
C ASN A 163 3.11 -5.36 22.61
N GLU A 164 3.87 -4.29 22.84
CA GLU A 164 4.57 -3.56 21.80
C GLU A 164 5.56 -4.41 20.98
N ASN A 165 6.33 -5.29 21.64
CA ASN A 165 7.27 -6.20 20.97
C ASN A 165 6.55 -7.23 20.10
N GLU A 166 5.40 -7.73 20.55
CA GLU A 166 4.61 -8.73 19.82
C GLU A 166 3.95 -8.12 18.58
N ILE A 167 3.42 -6.89 18.69
CA ILE A 167 2.90 -6.13 17.55
C ILE A 167 4.02 -5.85 16.54
N ALA A 168 5.15 -5.31 17.00
CA ALA A 168 6.32 -5.06 16.16
C ALA A 168 6.82 -6.34 15.48
N SER A 169 6.75 -7.48 16.17
CA SER A 169 7.09 -8.78 15.59
C SER A 169 6.17 -9.14 14.43
N LEU A 170 4.86 -8.98 14.57
CA LEU A 170 3.91 -9.23 13.48
C LEU A 170 4.12 -8.27 12.32
N ILE A 171 4.40 -6.98 12.57
CA ILE A 171 4.74 -6.01 11.52
C ILE A 171 6.00 -6.45 10.77
N VAL A 172 7.10 -6.79 11.45
CA VAL A 172 8.33 -7.26 10.81
C VAL A 172 8.09 -8.54 10.02
N MET A 173 7.24 -9.45 10.51
CA MET A 173 6.86 -10.65 9.79
C MET A 173 6.20 -10.34 8.44
N THR A 174 5.42 -9.26 8.30
CA THR A 174 4.80 -8.90 7.02
C THR A 174 5.81 -8.67 5.88
N ARG A 175 7.05 -8.27 6.21
CA ARG A 175 8.12 -8.09 5.22
C ARG A 175 8.50 -9.42 4.55
N ASN A 176 8.62 -10.49 5.35
CA ASN A 176 8.88 -11.84 4.90
C ASN A 176 8.59 -12.85 6.04
N PRO A 177 7.38 -13.44 6.06
CA PRO A 177 6.93 -14.26 7.19
C PRO A 177 7.78 -15.51 7.40
N ALA A 178 8.32 -16.10 6.34
CA ALA A 178 9.23 -17.23 6.45
C ALA A 178 10.56 -16.81 7.09
N LEU A 179 11.14 -15.71 6.64
CA LEU A 179 12.45 -15.23 7.11
C LEU A 179 12.43 -14.79 8.56
N TYR A 180 11.33 -14.15 8.98
CA TYR A 180 11.17 -13.57 10.32
C TYR A 180 10.25 -14.42 11.21
N ASN A 181 10.15 -15.71 10.95
CA ASN A 181 9.35 -16.62 11.75
C ASN A 181 9.99 -16.83 13.15
N PRO A 182 9.32 -16.51 14.27
CA PRO A 182 9.87 -16.68 15.61
C PRO A 182 10.14 -18.13 15.99
N LYS A 183 9.41 -19.11 15.42
CA LYS A 183 9.64 -20.54 15.65
C LYS A 183 10.87 -21.07 14.92
N ARG A 184 11.34 -20.38 13.87
CA ARG A 184 12.46 -20.83 13.03
C ARG A 184 13.72 -19.98 13.18
N ARG A 185 13.57 -18.66 13.32
CA ARG A 185 14.67 -17.68 13.31
C ARG A 185 14.41 -16.55 14.33
N PRO A 186 14.27 -16.87 15.63
CA PRO A 186 13.91 -15.90 16.67
C PRO A 186 14.92 -14.74 16.76
N GLU A 187 16.21 -15.02 16.65
CA GLU A 187 17.26 -13.97 16.72
C GLU A 187 17.15 -12.96 15.58
N LYS A 188 16.84 -13.44 14.36
CA LYS A 188 16.70 -12.57 13.19
C LYS A 188 15.47 -11.66 13.31
N LEU A 189 14.37 -12.20 13.82
CA LEU A 189 13.18 -11.40 14.11
C LEU A 189 13.49 -10.36 15.20
N LYS A 190 14.09 -10.79 16.31
CA LYS A 190 14.43 -9.92 17.44
C LYS A 190 15.30 -8.73 17.01
N ALA A 191 16.33 -8.97 16.20
CA ALA A 191 17.21 -7.91 15.69
C ALA A 191 16.46 -6.86 14.85
N GLU A 192 15.49 -7.28 14.03
CA GLU A 192 14.70 -6.35 13.22
C GLU A 192 13.62 -5.61 14.03
N VAL A 193 13.03 -6.27 15.03
CA VAL A 193 12.11 -5.65 15.99
C VAL A 193 12.83 -4.58 16.80
N GLU A 194 14.02 -4.88 17.33
CA GLU A 194 14.82 -3.89 18.07
C GLU A 194 15.19 -2.67 17.21
N LYS A 195 15.47 -2.87 15.91
CA LYS A 195 15.69 -1.74 14.99
C LYS A 195 14.44 -0.91 14.79
N LEU A 196 13.28 -1.55 14.62
CA LEU A 196 12.00 -0.85 14.43
C LEU A 196 11.61 -0.04 15.67
N LEU A 197 11.79 -0.61 16.87
CA LEU A 197 11.45 0.05 18.13
C LEU A 197 12.40 1.21 18.51
N LYS A 198 13.56 1.31 17.86
CA LYS A 198 14.55 2.39 18.06
C LYS A 198 14.41 3.57 17.10
N LYS A 199 13.56 3.45 16.07
CA LYS A 199 13.26 4.56 15.15
C LYS A 199 12.36 5.59 15.84
#